data_AF-H9F496-F1
#
_entry.id   AF-H9F496-F1
#
_cell.length_a   1.000
_cell.length_b   1.000
_cell.length_c   1.000
_cell.angle_alpha   90.00
_cell.angle_beta   90.00
_cell.angle_gamma   90.00
#
_symmetry.space_group_name_H-M   'P 1'
#
loop_
_entity.id
_entity.type
_entity.pdbx_description
1 polymer ?
#
loop_
_entity_poly.entity_id
_entity_poly.type
_entity_poly.pdbx_seq_one_letter_code
_entity_poly.pdbx_strand_id
1 'polypeptide(L)'
;GISYGMGLKHIFGVDVVGNISAGLVPPVAPNTQLFSKLVGSAFTIAVVGFAIAISLGKIFALRHGYRVDSNQELVALGLSNLIGGIFQCFPVSCSMSRSLVQESTGGNSQVAGAISSLFILLIIVKLGELFRDLPKAVLAAIIIVNLKGMLRQLSDVCSFWKANRADLLIWLVTFAATILLNLDLGLMVSVVFSLLLVVVRTQMPHYSILGQVPDTDIYRDVAEYSEAKEVPGVKVFRSSATVYFANADFYSDALKQRCGVDVDFLISQKKKLLKKREQLKLKQLQKEKKLQKQAASSKGASVSINVNTSLEDMRSNNVEDCKVMVSPGDKMEDATANGQEDSKAPDGSTLKALGLPQPDFHSLILDLGALSFVDTVCLKSLKNIFHDFRDIEVEVYMAACHSPVVSQLEAGHFFDASITKKHLFASVHDAVTFALQHPRPVPDSPVSVTRL
;
A
#
# COMPACT_ATOMS: atom_id res chain seq x y z
N GLY A 1 43.38 26.84 -35.57
CA GLY A 1 44.84 26.82 -35.76
C GLY A 1 45.21 25.91 -36.91
N ILE A 2 45.51 24.64 -36.63
CA ILE A 2 45.96 23.66 -37.64
C ILE A 2 44.95 23.50 -38.79
N SER A 3 43.66 23.37 -38.47
CA SER A 3 42.60 23.19 -39.49
C SER A 3 42.53 24.34 -40.51
N TYR A 4 42.65 25.57 -40.02
CA TYR A 4 42.72 26.77 -40.87
C TYR A 4 44.03 26.83 -41.66
N GLY A 5 45.18 26.68 -40.98
CA GLY A 5 46.50 26.80 -41.59
C GLY A 5 46.80 25.73 -42.65
N MET A 6 46.25 24.53 -42.49
CA MET A 6 46.37 23.43 -43.47
C MET A 6 45.19 23.38 -44.44
N GLY A 7 44.23 24.30 -44.36
CA GLY A 7 43.08 24.34 -45.26
C GLY A 7 42.26 23.04 -45.30
N LEU A 8 42.04 22.38 -44.16
CA LEU A 8 41.44 21.03 -44.11
C LEU A 8 40.09 20.93 -44.81
N LYS A 9 39.27 21.99 -44.74
CA LYS A 9 37.98 22.06 -45.44
C LYS A 9 38.15 22.09 -46.96
N HIS A 10 39.06 22.92 -47.46
CA HIS A 10 39.23 23.18 -48.89
C HIS A 10 40.00 22.04 -49.59
N ILE A 11 41.02 21.50 -48.92
CA ILE A 11 41.92 20.49 -49.51
C ILE A 11 41.35 19.07 -49.32
N PHE A 12 40.77 18.77 -48.16
CA PHE A 12 40.35 17.42 -47.78
C PHE A 12 38.83 17.26 -47.61
N GLY A 13 38.05 18.31 -47.85
CA GLY A 13 36.58 18.25 -47.76
C GLY A 13 36.06 18.00 -46.34
N VAL A 14 36.85 18.31 -45.30
CA VAL A 14 36.47 18.07 -43.90
C VAL A 14 35.33 19.00 -43.49
N ASP A 15 34.30 18.44 -42.87
CA ASP A 15 33.17 19.20 -42.35
C ASP A 15 33.55 19.99 -41.09
N VAL A 16 33.29 21.29 -41.12
CA VAL A 16 33.65 22.25 -40.07
C VAL A 16 32.40 22.97 -39.55
N VAL A 17 32.50 23.57 -38.37
CA VAL A 17 31.38 24.29 -37.73
C VAL A 17 30.77 25.36 -38.65
N GLY A 18 31.59 26.09 -39.39
CA GLY A 18 31.11 27.12 -40.31
C GLY A 18 30.81 28.44 -39.60
N ASN A 19 29.94 29.27 -40.19
CA ASN A 19 29.75 30.62 -39.69
C ASN A 19 28.93 30.62 -38.38
N ILE A 20 29.49 31.25 -37.35
CA ILE A 20 28.83 31.47 -36.06
C ILE A 20 28.40 32.94 -36.03
N SER A 21 27.10 33.18 -35.83
CA SER A 21 26.57 34.53 -35.66
C SER A 21 27.23 35.20 -34.45
N ALA A 22 28.05 36.21 -34.68
CA ALA A 22 28.68 36.98 -33.62
C ALA A 22 27.68 37.96 -32.99
N GLY A 23 27.69 38.06 -31.66
CA GLY A 23 26.84 38.98 -30.92
C GLY A 23 25.76 38.30 -30.07
N LEU A 24 25.06 39.11 -29.27
CA LEU A 24 23.96 38.66 -28.41
C LEU A 24 22.66 38.61 -29.22
N VAL A 25 21.87 37.57 -28.97
CA VAL A 25 20.54 37.42 -29.55
C VAL A 25 19.56 38.30 -28.76
N PRO A 26 18.71 39.11 -29.42
CA PRO A 26 17.72 39.93 -28.71
C PRO A 26 16.67 39.06 -28.02
N PRO A 27 16.11 39.52 -26.88
CA PRO A 27 15.06 38.78 -26.18
C PRO A 27 13.79 38.67 -27.04
N VAL A 28 13.17 37.50 -27.05
CA VAL A 28 11.93 37.22 -27.79
C VAL A 28 10.89 36.61 -26.86
N ALA A 29 9.66 37.12 -26.92
CA ALA A 29 8.56 36.57 -26.15
C ALA A 29 8.18 35.16 -26.64
N PRO A 30 7.93 34.19 -25.73
CA PRO A 30 7.57 32.84 -26.12
C PRO A 30 6.17 32.80 -26.76
N ASN A 31 6.03 32.03 -27.84
CA ASN A 31 4.74 31.86 -28.50
C ASN A 31 3.83 30.92 -27.69
N THR A 32 2.76 31.48 -27.12
CA THR A 32 1.82 30.79 -26.24
C THR A 32 1.07 29.64 -26.92
N GLN A 33 0.92 29.66 -28.25
CA GLN A 33 0.25 28.59 -29.00
C GLN A 33 1.03 27.26 -28.97
N LEU A 34 2.35 27.31 -28.75
CA LEU A 34 3.16 26.10 -28.66
C LEU A 34 3.12 25.45 -27.26
N PHE A 35 2.62 26.15 -26.23
CA PHE A 35 2.65 25.64 -24.86
C PHE A 35 1.82 24.36 -24.72
N SER A 36 0.62 24.32 -25.33
CA SER A 36 -0.23 23.13 -25.29
C SER A 36 0.39 21.92 -25.97
N LYS A 37 1.20 22.13 -27.02
CA LYS A 37 1.89 21.06 -27.75
C LYS A 37 3.15 20.57 -27.04
N LEU A 38 3.82 21.42 -26.27
CA LEU A 38 5.12 21.14 -25.65
C LEU A 38 5.04 20.79 -24.17
N VAL A 39 3.89 20.94 -23.52
CA VAL A 39 3.75 20.74 -22.07
C VAL A 39 4.24 19.36 -21.60
N GLY A 40 3.99 18.29 -22.38
CA GLY A 40 4.43 16.94 -22.07
C GLY A 40 5.95 16.80 -22.05
N SER A 41 6.62 17.14 -23.16
CA SER A 41 8.09 17.08 -23.23
C SER A 41 8.77 18.06 -22.27
N ALA A 42 8.18 19.24 -22.05
CA ALA A 42 8.69 20.21 -21.08
C ALA A 42 8.64 19.66 -19.64
N PHE A 43 7.56 18.96 -19.27
CA PHE A 43 7.45 18.30 -17.97
C PHE A 43 8.52 17.22 -17.79
N THR A 44 8.72 16.35 -18.79
CA THR A 44 9.77 15.32 -18.78
C THR A 44 11.16 15.93 -18.59
N ILE A 45 11.50 16.96 -19.38
CA ILE A 45 12.80 17.64 -19.29
C ILE A 45 12.98 18.29 -17.93
N ALA A 46 11.94 18.93 -17.37
CA ALA A 46 12.00 19.55 -16.06
C ALA A 46 12.25 18.52 -14.95
N VAL A 47 11.53 17.39 -14.95
CA VAL A 47 11.69 16.31 -13.97
C VAL A 47 13.09 15.72 -14.04
N VAL A 48 13.57 15.36 -15.24
CA VAL A 48 14.92 14.78 -15.43
C VAL A 48 15.99 15.80 -15.08
N GLY A 49 15.86 17.04 -15.55
CA GLY A 49 16.79 18.12 -15.29
C GLY A 49 16.94 18.43 -13.81
N PHE A 50 15.82 18.49 -13.08
CA PHE A 50 15.83 18.69 -11.63
C PHE A 50 16.40 17.47 -10.89
N ALA A 51 16.03 16.25 -11.27
CA ALA A 51 16.53 15.03 -10.66
C ALA A 51 18.07 14.93 -10.74
N ILE A 52 18.66 15.27 -11.90
CA ILE A 52 20.12 15.31 -12.08
C ILE A 52 20.73 16.43 -11.23
N ALA A 53 20.12 17.62 -11.21
CA ALA A 53 20.58 18.76 -10.42
C ALA A 53 20.63 18.45 -8.92
N ILE A 54 19.54 17.92 -8.35
CA ILE A 54 19.48 17.59 -6.93
C ILE A 54 20.37 16.40 -6.56
N SER A 55 20.51 15.42 -7.46
CA SER A 55 21.43 14.29 -7.26
C SER A 55 22.87 14.78 -7.15
N LEU A 56 23.32 15.62 -8.09
CA LEU A 56 24.66 16.20 -8.06
C LEU A 56 24.87 17.11 -6.84
N GLY A 57 23.88 17.94 -6.52
CA GLY A 57 23.90 18.80 -5.34
C GLY A 57 24.09 18.00 -4.06
N LYS A 58 23.35 16.90 -3.88
CA LYS A 58 23.48 16.00 -2.72
C LYS A 58 24.85 15.30 -2.66
N ILE A 59 25.44 14.93 -3.80
CA ILE A 59 26.80 14.35 -3.84
C ILE A 59 27.82 15.33 -3.26
N PHE A 60 27.79 16.60 -3.69
CA PHE A 60 28.72 17.61 -3.18
C PHE A 60 28.43 18.01 -1.73
N ALA A 61 27.14 18.05 -1.35
CA ALA A 61 26.70 18.29 0.02
C ALA A 61 27.25 17.26 0.99
N LEU A 62 27.18 15.97 0.61
CA LEU A 62 27.75 14.87 1.38
C LEU A 62 29.28 14.99 1.50
N ARG A 63 29.97 15.34 0.41
CA ARG A 63 31.44 15.47 0.40
C ARG A 63 31.96 16.62 1.26
N HIS A 64 31.26 17.76 1.28
CA HIS A 64 31.71 18.97 1.96
C HIS A 64 30.95 19.26 3.26
N GLY A 65 30.02 18.40 3.67
CA GLY A 65 29.31 18.52 4.95
C GLY A 65 28.30 19.67 5.03
N TYR A 66 27.74 20.14 3.90
CA TYR A 66 26.67 21.14 3.89
C TYR A 66 25.31 20.53 3.56
N ARG A 67 24.24 21.32 3.71
CA ARG A 67 22.85 20.89 3.40
C ARG A 67 22.38 21.54 2.11
N VAL A 68 21.64 20.80 1.29
CA VAL A 68 21.00 21.30 0.07
C VAL A 68 19.49 21.34 0.28
N ASP A 69 18.88 22.48 0.00
CA ASP A 69 17.43 22.64 -0.05
C ASP A 69 16.92 22.30 -1.46
N SER A 70 16.09 21.26 -1.55
CA SER A 70 15.54 20.79 -2.82
C SER A 70 14.54 21.79 -3.42
N ASN A 71 13.78 22.52 -2.60
CA ASN A 71 12.81 23.50 -3.08
C ASN A 71 13.53 24.72 -3.66
N GLN A 72 14.61 25.17 -3.01
CA GLN A 72 15.42 26.28 -3.50
C GLN A 72 16.09 25.95 -4.83
N GLU A 73 16.65 24.75 -4.99
CA GLU A 73 17.23 24.29 -6.26
C GLU A 73 16.19 24.22 -7.39
N LEU A 74 14.96 23.77 -7.08
CA LEU A 74 13.87 23.72 -8.07
C LEU A 74 13.51 25.12 -8.57
N VAL A 75 13.36 26.07 -7.66
CA VAL A 75 13.05 27.47 -8.00
C VAL A 75 14.21 28.11 -8.79
N ALA A 76 15.45 27.90 -8.36
CA ALA A 76 16.63 28.43 -9.04
C ALA A 76 16.78 27.89 -10.47
N LEU A 77 16.60 26.58 -10.66
CA LEU A 77 16.63 25.94 -11.98
C LEU A 77 15.49 26.42 -12.88
N GLY A 78 14.29 26.57 -12.32
CA GLY A 78 13.11 27.08 -13.02
C GLY A 78 13.30 28.53 -13.49
N LEU A 79 13.75 29.42 -12.60
CA LEU A 79 14.04 30.81 -12.94
C LEU A 79 15.16 30.94 -13.98
N SER A 80 16.22 30.13 -13.87
CA SER A 80 17.32 30.12 -14.83
C SER A 80 16.85 29.73 -16.23
N ASN A 81 15.98 28.71 -16.34
CA ASN A 81 15.40 28.28 -17.60
C ASN A 81 14.33 29.24 -18.15
N LEU A 82 13.56 29.90 -17.29
CA LEU A 82 12.61 30.93 -17.69
C LEU A 82 13.33 32.12 -18.34
N ILE A 83 14.36 32.64 -17.66
CA ILE A 83 15.18 33.74 -18.19
C ILE A 83 15.89 33.27 -19.46
N GLY A 84 16.51 32.09 -19.46
CA GLY A 84 17.16 31.51 -20.63
C GLY A 84 16.23 31.40 -21.84
N GLY A 85 14.98 30.97 -21.65
CA GLY A 85 14.00 30.84 -22.71
C GLY A 85 13.67 32.16 -23.43
N ILE A 86 13.64 33.28 -22.69
CA ILE A 86 13.45 34.63 -23.27
C ILE A 86 14.62 35.00 -24.20
N PHE A 87 15.83 34.55 -23.89
CA PHE A 87 17.03 34.75 -24.70
C PHE A 87 17.28 33.61 -25.71
N GLN A 88 16.26 32.81 -26.03
CA GLN A 88 16.33 31.71 -27.00
C GLN A 88 17.32 30.59 -26.61
N CYS A 89 17.58 30.39 -25.32
CA CYS A 89 18.35 29.25 -24.84
C CYS A 89 17.51 27.96 -24.88
N PHE A 90 18.17 26.85 -25.18
CA PHE A 90 17.61 25.52 -24.93
C PHE A 90 17.56 25.24 -23.41
N PRO A 91 16.70 24.31 -22.94
CA PRO A 91 16.65 23.94 -21.52
C PRO A 91 18.01 23.48 -20.99
N VAL A 92 18.46 24.06 -19.89
CA VAL A 92 19.73 23.76 -19.25
C VAL A 92 19.53 23.05 -17.91
N SER A 93 20.48 22.17 -17.59
CA SER A 93 20.63 21.55 -16.27
C SER A 93 22.11 21.59 -15.87
N CYS A 94 22.44 21.03 -14.71
CA CYS A 94 23.80 20.96 -14.20
C CYS A 94 24.69 20.07 -15.11
N SER A 95 26.00 20.32 -15.07
CA SER A 95 26.98 19.55 -15.83
C SER A 95 27.91 18.82 -14.86
N MET A 96 27.72 17.52 -14.72
CA MET A 96 28.52 16.68 -13.83
C MET A 96 30.02 16.82 -14.11
N SER A 97 30.44 16.72 -15.38
CA SER A 97 31.84 16.82 -15.78
C SER A 97 32.45 18.18 -15.42
N ARG A 98 31.76 19.30 -15.70
CA ARG A 98 32.29 20.65 -15.40
C ARG A 98 32.33 20.94 -13.91
N SER A 99 31.30 20.56 -13.17
CA SER A 99 31.26 20.73 -11.72
C SER A 99 32.33 19.90 -11.01
N LEU A 100 32.57 18.67 -11.45
CA LEU A 100 33.63 17.82 -10.89
C LEU A 100 35.01 18.39 -11.18
N VAL A 101 35.26 18.91 -12.38
CA VAL A 101 36.53 19.59 -12.70
C VAL A 101 36.70 20.82 -11.81
N GLN A 102 35.69 21.68 -11.70
CA GLN A 102 35.73 22.87 -10.84
C GLN A 102 36.03 22.51 -9.39
N GLU A 103 35.34 21.52 -8.82
CA GLU A 103 35.59 21.00 -7.47
C GLU A 103 37.03 20.47 -7.33
N SER A 104 37.49 19.65 -8.28
CA SER A 104 38.84 19.06 -8.25
C SER A 104 39.96 20.10 -8.35
N THR A 105 39.68 21.24 -8.98
CA THR A 105 40.60 22.39 -9.03
C THR A 105 40.53 23.30 -7.80
N GLY A 106 39.73 22.94 -6.78
CA GLY A 106 39.58 23.69 -5.53
C GLY A 106 38.50 24.79 -5.57
N GLY A 107 37.65 24.83 -6.60
CA GLY A 107 36.56 25.80 -6.72
C GLY A 107 35.45 25.53 -5.70
N ASN A 108 35.33 26.40 -4.70
CA ASN A 108 34.41 26.24 -3.56
C ASN A 108 33.28 27.29 -3.51
N SER A 109 33.16 28.17 -4.51
CA SER A 109 32.19 29.27 -4.54
C SER A 109 31.55 29.44 -5.91
N GLN A 110 30.32 29.97 -5.94
CA GLN A 110 29.57 30.28 -7.17
C GLN A 110 30.23 31.37 -8.03
N VAL A 111 31.18 32.13 -7.45
CA VAL A 111 32.00 33.11 -8.18
C VAL A 111 32.76 32.44 -9.33
N ALA A 112 33.21 31.19 -9.18
CA ALA A 112 33.86 30.44 -10.27
C ALA A 112 32.92 30.23 -11.47
N GLY A 113 31.63 30.00 -11.21
CA GLY A 113 30.60 29.90 -12.25
C GLY A 113 30.36 31.25 -12.95
N ALA A 114 30.33 32.35 -12.20
CA ALA A 114 30.17 33.70 -12.75
C ALA A 114 31.37 34.13 -13.62
N ILE A 115 32.60 33.83 -13.19
CA ILE A 115 33.80 34.08 -14.00
C ILE A 115 33.75 33.25 -15.29
N SER A 116 33.34 31.98 -15.17
CA SER A 116 33.19 31.09 -16.34
C SER A 116 32.15 31.61 -17.33
N SER A 117 31.01 32.11 -16.86
CA SER A 117 29.97 32.67 -17.74
C SER A 117 30.42 33.97 -18.41
N LEU A 118 31.14 34.83 -17.70
CA LEU A 118 31.75 36.05 -18.26
C LEU A 118 32.76 35.73 -19.36
N PHE A 119 33.59 34.71 -19.16
CA PHE A 119 34.56 34.27 -20.16
C PHE A 119 33.85 33.73 -21.42
N ILE A 120 32.79 32.93 -21.26
CA ILE A 120 31.97 32.45 -22.38
C ILE A 120 31.30 33.62 -23.12
N LEU A 121 30.79 34.63 -22.41
CA LEU A 121 30.23 35.83 -23.01
C LEU A 121 31.26 36.55 -23.90
N LEU A 122 32.49 36.71 -23.41
CA LEU A 122 33.59 37.34 -24.16
C LEU A 122 33.91 36.53 -25.44
N ILE A 123 33.90 35.21 -25.33
CA ILE A 123 34.11 34.31 -26.48
C ILE A 123 33.03 34.54 -27.54
N ILE A 124 31.75 34.58 -27.15
CA ILE A 124 30.63 34.74 -28.09
C ILE A 124 30.68 36.10 -28.80
N VAL A 125 31.04 37.18 -28.10
CA VAL A 125 31.03 38.54 -28.66
C VAL A 125 32.25 38.84 -29.53
N LYS A 126 33.44 38.32 -29.19
CA LYS A 126 34.71 38.70 -29.85
C LYS A 126 35.46 37.57 -30.52
N LEU A 127 35.38 36.34 -30.02
CA LEU A 127 36.21 35.23 -30.47
C LEU A 127 35.44 34.15 -31.24
N GLY A 128 34.13 34.33 -31.47
CA GLY A 128 33.30 33.34 -32.18
C GLY A 128 33.83 32.97 -33.57
N GLU A 129 34.42 33.94 -34.29
CA GLU A 129 34.99 33.70 -35.62
C GLU A 129 36.16 32.71 -35.63
N LEU A 130 36.89 32.58 -34.50
CA LEU A 130 38.05 31.70 -34.38
C LEU A 130 37.66 30.22 -34.49
N PHE A 131 36.38 29.89 -34.23
CA PHE A 131 35.86 28.53 -34.24
C PHE A 131 35.26 28.11 -35.60
N ARG A 132 35.26 28.98 -36.62
CA ARG A 132 34.68 28.67 -37.94
C ARG A 132 35.27 27.43 -38.59
N ASP A 133 36.60 27.30 -38.51
CA ASP A 133 37.35 26.20 -39.13
C ASP A 133 37.52 24.99 -38.19
N LEU A 134 36.81 24.94 -37.07
CA LEU A 134 36.88 23.80 -36.15
C LEU A 134 36.22 22.56 -36.80
N PRO A 135 36.93 21.43 -36.95
CA PRO A 135 36.35 20.21 -37.52
C PRO A 135 35.27 19.61 -36.60
N LYS A 136 34.13 19.20 -37.18
CA LYS A 136 33.05 18.53 -36.43
C LYS A 136 33.51 17.19 -35.81
N ALA A 137 34.49 16.54 -36.42
CA ALA A 137 35.10 15.31 -35.89
C ALA A 137 35.72 15.50 -34.48
N VAL A 138 36.32 16.66 -34.20
CA VAL A 138 36.89 16.96 -32.88
C VAL A 138 35.78 17.12 -31.85
N LEU A 139 34.67 17.76 -32.21
CA LEU A 139 33.49 17.89 -31.34
C LEU A 139 32.88 16.52 -31.04
N ALA A 140 32.75 15.64 -32.04
CA ALA A 140 32.27 14.28 -31.85
C ALA A 140 33.18 13.47 -30.92
N ALA A 141 34.50 13.57 -31.07
CA ALA A 141 35.47 12.91 -30.20
C ALA A 141 35.32 13.36 -28.73
N ILE A 142 35.13 14.66 -28.50
CA ILE A 142 34.90 15.21 -27.15
C ILE A 142 33.61 14.62 -26.54
N ILE A 143 32.54 14.50 -27.33
CA ILE A 143 31.27 13.89 -26.87
C ILE A 143 31.51 12.42 -26.48
N ILE A 144 32.19 11.63 -27.31
CA ILE A 144 32.47 10.21 -27.02
C ILE A 144 33.28 10.06 -25.73
N VAL A 145 34.32 10.88 -25.53
CA VAL A 145 35.13 10.85 -24.30
C VAL A 145 34.30 11.19 -23.07
N ASN A 146 33.40 12.17 -23.15
CA ASN A 146 32.50 12.52 -22.04
C ASN A 146 31.48 11.41 -21.73
N LEU A 147 31.04 10.65 -22.74
CA LEU A 147 30.09 9.55 -22.56
C LEU A 147 30.74 8.28 -21.99
N LYS A 148 32.07 8.14 -22.03
CA LYS A 148 32.79 6.95 -21.54
C LYS A 148 32.42 6.58 -20.10
N GLY A 149 32.32 7.56 -19.21
CA GLY A 149 31.96 7.34 -17.80
C GLY A 149 30.54 6.78 -17.64
N MET A 150 29.61 7.28 -18.44
CA MET A 150 28.21 6.84 -18.44
C MET A 150 28.09 5.42 -19.04
N LEU A 151 28.79 5.11 -20.13
CA LEU A 151 28.75 3.78 -20.75
C LEU A 151 29.33 2.68 -19.84
N ARG A 152 30.26 3.02 -18.94
CA ARG A 152 30.80 2.07 -17.96
C ARG A 152 29.72 1.52 -17.02
N GLN A 153 28.61 2.26 -16.81
CA GLN A 153 27.48 1.84 -15.97
C GLN A 153 26.74 0.61 -16.54
N LEU A 154 26.93 0.25 -17.81
CA LEU A 154 26.40 -1.01 -18.36
C LEU A 154 26.97 -2.25 -17.63
N SER A 155 28.14 -2.12 -17.00
CA SER A 155 28.71 -3.19 -16.18
C SER A 155 27.96 -3.44 -14.86
N ASP A 156 27.10 -2.51 -14.42
CA ASP A 156 26.39 -2.61 -13.13
C ASP A 156 25.28 -3.67 -13.17
N VAL A 157 24.86 -4.11 -14.36
CA VAL A 157 23.87 -5.19 -14.58
C VAL A 157 24.24 -6.46 -13.82
N CYS A 158 25.52 -6.84 -13.83
CA CYS A 158 25.99 -8.02 -13.11
C CYS A 158 25.91 -7.86 -11.58
N SER A 159 26.12 -6.63 -11.10
CA SER A 159 25.99 -6.29 -9.68
C SER A 159 24.53 -6.39 -9.24
N PHE A 160 23.60 -5.78 -10.01
CA PHE A 160 22.18 -5.83 -9.72
C PHE A 160 21.60 -7.24 -9.75
N TRP A 161 22.04 -8.10 -10.68
CA TRP A 161 21.61 -9.50 -10.73
C TRP A 161 21.89 -10.26 -9.43
N LYS A 162 23.06 -10.01 -8.81
CA LYS A 162 23.46 -10.66 -7.55
C LYS A 162 22.78 -10.04 -6.33
N ALA A 163 22.55 -8.73 -6.34
CA ALA A 163 22.02 -8.00 -5.19
C ALA A 163 20.48 -8.03 -5.11
N ASN A 164 19.78 -7.54 -6.13
CA ASN A 164 18.32 -7.41 -6.12
C ASN A 164 17.75 -7.49 -7.54
N ARG A 165 17.06 -8.60 -7.83
CA ARG A 165 16.44 -8.85 -9.15
C ARG A 165 15.39 -7.81 -9.52
N ALA A 166 14.73 -7.19 -8.54
CA ALA A 166 13.73 -6.15 -8.79
C ALA A 166 14.36 -4.87 -9.36
N ASP A 167 15.51 -4.44 -8.81
CA ASP A 167 16.20 -3.24 -9.29
C ASP A 167 16.80 -3.47 -10.68
N LEU A 168 17.29 -4.68 -10.93
CA LEU A 168 17.69 -5.08 -12.28
C LEU A 168 16.52 -5.00 -13.27
N LEU A 169 15.33 -5.44 -12.88
CA LEU A 169 14.15 -5.40 -13.74
C LEU A 169 13.78 -3.95 -14.09
N ILE A 170 13.79 -3.04 -13.11
CA ILE A 170 13.59 -1.60 -13.35
C ILE A 170 14.65 -1.08 -14.32
N TRP A 171 15.92 -1.43 -14.13
CA TRP A 171 17.02 -1.01 -14.99
C TRP A 171 16.81 -1.49 -16.43
N LEU A 172 16.52 -2.78 -16.63
CA LEU A 172 16.31 -3.38 -17.95
C LEU A 172 15.09 -2.78 -18.66
N VAL A 173 13.97 -2.62 -17.96
CA VAL A 173 12.76 -2.01 -18.53
C VAL A 173 13.03 -0.55 -18.90
N THR A 174 13.73 0.22 -18.06
CA THR A 174 14.08 1.61 -18.37
C THR A 174 14.99 1.70 -19.59
N PHE A 175 16.03 0.86 -19.65
CA PHE A 175 16.98 0.82 -20.77
C PHE A 175 16.29 0.44 -22.08
N ALA A 176 15.49 -0.63 -22.07
CA ALA A 176 14.76 -1.07 -23.26
C ALA A 176 13.70 -0.05 -23.70
N ALA A 177 12.92 0.51 -22.76
CA ALA A 177 11.86 1.46 -23.08
C ALA A 177 12.41 2.78 -23.66
N THR A 178 13.52 3.30 -23.13
CA THR A 178 14.14 4.53 -23.65
C THR A 178 14.74 4.37 -25.04
N ILE A 179 15.30 3.19 -25.35
CA ILE A 179 15.83 2.88 -26.69
C ILE A 179 14.71 2.68 -27.72
N LEU A 180 13.64 1.96 -27.34
CA LEU A 180 12.58 1.57 -28.29
C LEU A 180 11.49 2.63 -28.49
N LEU A 181 11.16 3.42 -27.45
CA LEU A 181 9.99 4.32 -27.45
C LEU A 181 10.36 5.82 -27.45
N ASN A 182 11.65 6.16 -27.58
CA ASN A 182 12.23 7.48 -27.29
C ASN A 182 12.26 7.83 -25.80
N LEU A 183 13.02 8.87 -25.47
CA LEU A 183 13.30 9.28 -24.09
C LEU A 183 12.03 9.62 -23.30
N ASP A 184 11.14 10.42 -23.90
CA ASP A 184 9.94 10.94 -23.22
C ASP A 184 8.98 9.81 -22.79
N LEU A 185 8.63 8.91 -23.73
CA LEU A 185 7.77 7.76 -23.44
C LEU A 185 8.49 6.71 -22.60
N GLY A 186 9.79 6.49 -22.84
CA GLY A 186 10.59 5.54 -22.08
C GLY A 186 10.66 5.88 -20.60
N LEU A 187 10.81 7.16 -20.25
CA LEU A 187 10.77 7.64 -18.86
C LEU A 187 9.38 7.43 -18.24
N MET A 188 8.31 7.75 -18.97
CA MET A 188 6.95 7.55 -18.47
C MET A 188 6.70 6.06 -18.15
N VAL A 189 7.08 5.16 -19.06
CA VAL A 189 6.95 3.72 -18.87
C VAL A 189 7.77 3.25 -17.67
N SER A 190 9.01 3.70 -17.50
CA SER A 190 9.86 3.27 -16.38
C SER A 190 9.34 3.75 -15.03
N VAL A 191 8.83 4.97 -14.93
CA VAL A 191 8.25 5.49 -13.68
C VAL A 191 7.00 4.70 -13.29
N VAL A 192 6.09 4.46 -14.24
CA VAL A 192 4.88 3.66 -13.99
C VAL A 192 5.24 2.24 -13.60
N PHE A 193 6.19 1.63 -14.32
CA PHE A 193 6.68 0.29 -14.00
C PHE A 193 7.33 0.20 -12.62
N SER A 194 8.17 1.18 -12.26
CA SER A 194 8.80 1.26 -10.94
C SER A 194 7.76 1.35 -9.83
N LEU A 195 6.71 2.18 -10.01
CA LEU A 195 5.63 2.29 -9.04
C LEU A 195 4.83 0.98 -8.91
N LEU A 196 4.50 0.35 -10.05
CA LEU A 196 3.79 -0.92 -10.06
C LEU A 196 4.60 -2.03 -9.38
N LEU A 197 5.91 -2.09 -9.63
CA LEU A 197 6.78 -3.09 -9.01
C LEU A 197 6.85 -2.91 -7.49
N VAL A 198 6.88 -1.67 -7.00
CA VAL A 198 6.78 -1.39 -5.56
C VAL A 198 5.47 -1.93 -5.00
N VAL A 199 4.33 -1.67 -5.65
CA VAL A 199 3.02 -2.18 -5.23
C VAL A 199 2.97 -3.70 -5.19
N VAL A 200 3.45 -4.38 -6.24
CA VAL A 200 3.49 -5.85 -6.29
C VAL A 200 4.39 -6.41 -5.19
N ARG A 201 5.53 -5.77 -4.92
CA ARG A 201 6.46 -6.20 -3.88
C ARG A 201 5.88 -6.01 -2.48
N THR A 202 5.09 -4.97 -2.24
CA THR A 202 4.43 -4.75 -0.94
C THR A 202 3.22 -5.67 -0.73
N GLN A 203 2.61 -6.18 -1.80
CA GLN A 203 1.48 -7.12 -1.73
C GLN A 203 1.87 -8.55 -1.35
N MET A 204 3.15 -8.92 -1.43
CA MET A 204 3.65 -10.26 -1.12
C MET A 204 4.48 -10.27 0.18
N PRO A 205 3.88 -10.01 1.35
CA PRO A 205 4.61 -10.06 2.61
C PRO A 205 4.87 -11.51 3.05
N HIS A 206 5.83 -11.65 3.97
CA HIS A 206 6.09 -12.91 4.62
C HIS A 206 5.17 -13.06 5.85
N TYR A 207 4.49 -14.19 5.94
CA TYR A 207 3.60 -14.54 7.05
C TYR A 207 4.22 -15.68 7.88
N SER A 208 4.37 -15.43 9.18
CA SER A 208 5.05 -16.32 10.11
C SER A 208 4.17 -16.62 11.33
N ILE A 209 4.24 -17.87 11.82
CA ILE A 209 3.73 -18.23 13.16
C ILE A 209 4.90 -18.07 14.12
N LEU A 210 4.67 -17.36 15.22
CA LEU A 210 5.71 -17.11 16.21
C LEU A 210 5.68 -18.14 17.33
N GLY A 211 6.85 -18.62 17.69
CA GLY A 211 7.12 -19.40 18.89
C GLY A 211 7.91 -18.57 19.90
N GLN A 212 7.77 -18.93 21.17
CA GLN A 212 8.54 -18.36 22.26
C GLN A 212 9.90 -19.05 22.34
N VAL A 213 10.97 -18.27 22.49
CA VAL A 213 12.29 -18.81 22.85
C VAL A 213 12.25 -19.15 24.36
N PRO A 214 12.66 -20.37 24.77
CA PRO A 214 12.54 -20.83 26.16
C PRO A 214 13.08 -19.82 27.17
N ASP A 215 12.36 -19.63 28.28
CA ASP A 215 12.73 -18.75 29.40
C ASP A 215 12.95 -17.27 29.03
N THR A 216 12.41 -16.81 27.89
CA THR A 216 12.47 -15.41 27.47
C THR A 216 11.11 -14.86 27.04
N ASP A 217 11.02 -13.55 26.88
CA ASP A 217 9.86 -12.84 26.30
C ASP A 217 9.97 -12.70 24.77
N ILE A 218 10.94 -13.38 24.14
CA ILE A 218 11.26 -13.21 22.72
C ILE A 218 10.46 -14.19 21.87
N TYR A 219 9.73 -13.64 20.91
CA TYR A 219 8.97 -14.40 19.92
C TYR A 219 9.65 -14.34 18.54
N ARG A 220 9.87 -15.51 17.94
CA ARG A 220 10.54 -15.67 16.64
C ARG A 220 9.79 -16.66 15.76
N ASP A 221 10.02 -16.57 14.46
CA ASP A 221 9.42 -17.49 13.51
C ASP A 221 9.95 -18.91 13.77
N VAL A 222 9.02 -19.85 14.00
CA VAL A 222 9.33 -21.26 14.25
C VAL A 222 9.99 -21.92 13.03
N ALA A 223 9.73 -21.43 11.82
CA ALA A 223 10.34 -21.94 10.60
C ALA A 223 11.80 -21.49 10.42
N GLU A 224 12.18 -20.34 10.99
CA GLU A 224 13.52 -19.75 10.85
C GLU A 224 14.41 -20.06 12.06
N TYR A 225 13.82 -20.11 13.27
CA TYR A 225 14.55 -20.30 14.53
C TYR A 225 14.14 -21.63 15.19
N SER A 226 15.03 -22.62 15.15
CA SER A 226 14.77 -23.98 15.68
C SER A 226 14.52 -24.04 17.19
N GLU A 227 15.00 -23.04 17.94
CA GLU A 227 14.79 -22.95 19.39
C GLU A 227 13.40 -22.38 19.75
N ALA A 228 12.75 -21.66 18.83
CA ALA A 228 11.43 -21.08 19.07
C ALA A 228 10.36 -22.18 19.03
N LYS A 229 9.59 -22.30 20.11
CA LYS A 229 8.52 -23.30 20.24
C LYS A 229 7.17 -22.62 20.36
N GLU A 230 6.18 -23.14 19.67
CA GLU A 230 4.81 -22.66 19.81
C GLU A 230 4.30 -22.88 21.23
N VAL A 231 3.55 -21.91 21.74
CA VAL A 231 2.94 -21.99 23.06
C VAL A 231 1.68 -22.86 22.96
N PRO A 232 1.57 -23.95 23.73
CA PRO A 232 0.38 -24.81 23.67
C PRO A 232 -0.91 -24.03 23.94
N GLY A 233 -1.92 -24.22 23.09
CA GLY A 233 -3.22 -23.55 23.22
C GLY A 233 -3.28 -22.12 22.67
N VAL A 234 -2.14 -21.52 22.25
CA VAL A 234 -2.07 -20.14 21.77
C VAL A 234 -1.32 -20.07 20.44
N LYS A 235 -1.96 -19.52 19.40
CA LYS A 235 -1.30 -19.22 18.11
C LYS A 235 -0.95 -17.73 18.05
N VAL A 236 0.30 -17.41 17.72
CA VAL A 236 0.75 -16.04 17.48
C VAL A 236 1.05 -15.88 16.00
N PHE A 237 0.33 -14.97 15.33
CA PHE A 237 0.49 -14.72 13.90
C PHE A 237 1.08 -13.33 13.66
N ARG A 238 2.14 -13.27 12.84
CA ARG A 238 2.81 -12.02 12.47
C ARG A 238 2.92 -11.90 10.95
N SER A 239 2.64 -10.70 10.45
CA SER A 239 2.93 -10.28 9.08
C SER A 239 4.19 -9.41 9.05
N SER A 240 5.06 -9.59 8.05
CA SER A 240 6.24 -8.75 7.84
C SER A 240 5.92 -7.36 7.26
N ALA A 241 4.68 -7.11 6.84
CA ALA A 241 4.25 -5.84 6.27
C ALA A 241 2.88 -5.40 6.82
N THR A 242 2.61 -4.11 6.64
CA THR A 242 1.29 -3.50 6.90
C THR A 242 0.19 -4.16 6.07
N VAL A 243 -0.95 -4.37 6.71
CA VAL A 243 -2.18 -4.85 6.08
C VAL A 243 -3.02 -3.66 5.64
N TYR A 244 -3.40 -3.64 4.37
CA TYR A 244 -4.19 -2.58 3.74
C TYR A 244 -5.02 -3.17 2.59
N PHE A 245 -5.79 -2.35 1.88
CA PHE A 245 -6.77 -2.80 0.89
C PHE A 245 -6.20 -3.78 -0.16
N ALA A 246 -4.93 -3.64 -0.53
CA ALA A 246 -4.36 -4.44 -1.61
C ALA A 246 -3.88 -5.83 -1.18
N ASN A 247 -3.69 -6.06 0.13
CA ASN A 247 -3.20 -7.34 0.67
C ASN A 247 -4.04 -7.92 1.81
N ALA A 248 -5.17 -7.29 2.15
CA ALA A 248 -6.05 -7.74 3.24
C ALA A 248 -6.59 -9.16 3.02
N ASP A 249 -7.00 -9.50 1.80
CA ASP A 249 -7.50 -10.85 1.49
C ASP A 249 -6.40 -11.90 1.65
N PHE A 250 -5.19 -11.62 1.11
CA PHE A 250 -4.02 -12.49 1.29
C PHE A 250 -3.63 -12.66 2.76
N TYR A 251 -3.76 -11.61 3.58
CA TYR A 251 -3.52 -11.70 5.02
C TYR A 251 -4.51 -12.64 5.71
N SER A 252 -5.81 -12.49 5.43
CA SER A 252 -6.86 -13.35 6.00
C SER A 252 -6.70 -14.81 5.57
N ASP A 253 -6.43 -15.06 4.29
CA ASP A 253 -6.24 -16.41 3.75
C ASP A 253 -4.98 -17.07 4.33
N ALA A 254 -3.86 -16.33 4.39
CA ALA A 254 -2.62 -16.81 4.98
C ALA A 254 -2.79 -17.10 6.47
N LEU A 255 -3.51 -16.25 7.22
CA LEU A 255 -3.82 -16.48 8.62
C LEU A 255 -4.58 -17.79 8.82
N LYS A 256 -5.67 -18.00 8.06
CA LYS A 256 -6.48 -19.23 8.12
C LYS A 256 -5.64 -20.47 7.78
N GLN A 257 -4.85 -20.39 6.69
CA GLN A 257 -3.98 -21.49 6.26
C GLN A 257 -2.89 -21.82 7.29
N ARG A 258 -2.22 -20.81 7.87
CA ARG A 258 -1.13 -21.00 8.84
C ARG A 258 -1.60 -21.47 10.20
N CYS A 259 -2.83 -21.14 10.60
CA CYS A 259 -3.45 -21.69 11.80
C CYS A 259 -3.83 -23.17 11.65
N GLY A 260 -3.79 -23.75 10.44
CA GLY A 260 -4.09 -25.17 10.22
C GLY A 260 -5.56 -25.54 10.37
N VAL A 261 -6.46 -24.54 10.39
CA VAL A 261 -7.90 -24.71 10.57
C VAL A 261 -8.63 -24.17 9.36
N ASP A 262 -9.51 -24.97 8.76
CA ASP A 262 -10.44 -24.51 7.73
C ASP A 262 -11.60 -23.75 8.40
N VAL A 263 -11.32 -22.50 8.75
CA VAL A 263 -12.25 -21.61 9.47
C VAL A 263 -13.56 -21.46 8.68
N ASP A 264 -13.48 -21.28 7.37
CA ASP A 264 -14.65 -21.07 6.50
C ASP A 264 -15.52 -22.32 6.41
N PHE A 265 -14.91 -23.50 6.33
CA PHE A 265 -15.65 -24.76 6.38
C PHE A 265 -16.37 -24.95 7.71
N LEU A 266 -15.69 -24.72 8.84
CA LEU A 266 -16.29 -24.86 10.18
C LEU A 266 -17.46 -23.92 10.38
N ILE A 267 -17.31 -22.65 10.00
CA ILE A 267 -18.40 -21.66 10.07
C ILE A 267 -19.59 -22.09 9.20
N SER A 268 -19.32 -22.56 7.97
CA SER A 268 -20.37 -23.03 7.05
C SER A 268 -21.14 -24.23 7.60
N GLN A 269 -20.44 -25.21 8.17
CA GLN A 269 -21.06 -26.39 8.79
C GLN A 269 -21.87 -26.00 10.02
N LYS A 270 -21.32 -25.14 10.90
CA LYS A 270 -22.02 -24.63 12.09
C LYS A 270 -23.34 -23.95 11.69
N LYS A 271 -23.30 -23.03 10.72
CA LYS A 271 -24.49 -22.32 10.22
C LYS A 271 -25.53 -23.29 9.62
N LYS A 272 -25.09 -24.30 8.85
CA LYS A 272 -26.00 -25.33 8.30
C LYS A 272 -26.69 -26.15 9.39
N LEU A 273 -25.95 -26.60 10.40
CA LEU A 273 -26.50 -27.41 11.49
C LEU A 273 -27.45 -26.61 12.39
N LEU A 274 -27.12 -25.35 12.69
CA LEU A 274 -27.99 -24.45 13.44
C LEU A 274 -29.32 -24.20 12.71
N LYS A 275 -29.25 -23.90 11.41
CA LYS A 275 -30.45 -23.72 10.57
C LYS A 275 -31.32 -24.98 10.54
N LYS A 276 -30.70 -26.18 10.51
CA LYS A 276 -31.43 -27.46 10.59
C LYS A 276 -32.10 -27.65 11.95
N ARG A 277 -31.43 -27.31 13.07
CA ARG A 277 -32.02 -27.35 14.42
C ARG A 277 -33.20 -26.38 14.57
N GLU A 278 -33.07 -25.16 14.07
CA GLU A 278 -34.15 -24.17 14.08
C GLU A 278 -35.36 -24.62 13.28
N GLN A 279 -35.15 -25.16 12.07
CA GLN A 279 -36.23 -25.72 11.26
C GLN A 279 -36.93 -26.90 11.95
N LEU A 280 -36.19 -27.77 12.65
CA LEU A 280 -36.78 -28.87 13.42
C LEU A 280 -37.61 -28.36 14.61
N LYS A 281 -37.10 -27.37 15.36
CA LYS A 281 -37.86 -26.71 16.44
C LYS A 281 -39.12 -26.06 15.92
N LEU A 282 -39.06 -25.36 14.77
CA LEU A 282 -40.24 -24.74 14.16
C LEU A 282 -41.29 -25.80 13.76
N LYS A 283 -40.85 -26.92 13.18
CA LYS A 283 -41.74 -28.04 12.83
C LYS A 283 -42.38 -28.69 14.06
N GLN A 284 -41.63 -28.84 15.16
CA GLN A 284 -42.13 -29.37 16.42
C GLN A 284 -43.18 -28.43 17.04
N LEU A 285 -42.87 -27.13 17.12
CA LEU A 285 -43.81 -26.09 17.59
C LEU A 285 -45.09 -26.05 16.73
N GLN A 286 -44.97 -26.19 15.41
CA GLN A 286 -46.14 -26.28 14.53
C GLN A 286 -46.95 -27.56 14.77
N LYS A 287 -46.30 -28.69 15.05
CA LYS A 287 -46.97 -29.96 15.38
C LYS A 287 -47.70 -29.87 16.73
N GLU A 288 -47.07 -29.29 17.75
CA GLU A 288 -47.67 -29.03 19.07
C GLU A 288 -48.86 -28.08 18.97
N LYS A 289 -48.74 -26.99 18.21
CA LYS A 289 -49.87 -26.07 17.95
C LYS A 289 -51.03 -26.76 17.23
N LYS A 290 -50.75 -27.69 16.31
CA LYS A 290 -51.79 -28.51 15.65
C LYS A 290 -52.47 -29.47 16.65
N LEU A 291 -51.70 -30.13 17.51
CA LEU A 291 -52.21 -31.01 18.57
C LEU A 291 -53.04 -30.24 19.62
N GLN A 292 -52.61 -29.05 20.03
CA GLN A 292 -53.37 -28.19 20.94
C GLN A 292 -54.68 -27.68 20.31
N LYS A 293 -54.69 -27.32 19.02
CA LYS A 293 -55.93 -26.99 18.30
C LYS A 293 -56.90 -28.16 18.21
N GLN A 294 -56.40 -29.39 18.02
CA GLN A 294 -57.24 -30.60 18.05
C GLN A 294 -57.79 -30.91 19.45
N ALA A 295 -56.99 -30.73 20.51
CA ALA A 295 -57.44 -30.90 21.89
C ALA A 295 -58.45 -29.82 22.36
N ALA A 296 -58.34 -28.59 21.84
CA ALA A 296 -59.31 -27.53 22.08
C ALA A 296 -60.67 -27.79 21.38
N SER A 297 -60.65 -28.45 20.22
CA SER A 297 -61.87 -28.85 19.49
C SER A 297 -62.66 -29.97 20.18
N SER A 298 -62.08 -30.71 21.12
CA SER A 298 -62.77 -31.80 21.84
C SER A 298 -63.32 -31.38 23.22
N LYS A 299 -63.16 -30.12 23.65
CA LYS A 299 -63.56 -29.64 25.00
C LYS A 299 -64.56 -28.47 25.01
N GLY A 300 -65.20 -28.14 23.89
CA GLY A 300 -66.23 -27.10 23.83
C GLY A 300 -67.52 -27.60 23.18
N ALA A 301 -68.38 -28.25 23.95
CA ALA A 301 -69.77 -28.49 23.58
C ALA A 301 -70.69 -27.88 24.64
N SER A 302 -71.01 -26.59 24.46
CA SER A 302 -72.22 -25.98 25.04
C SER A 302 -72.71 -24.89 24.09
N VAL A 303 -73.95 -25.08 23.64
CA VAL A 303 -74.68 -24.36 22.60
C VAL A 303 -75.25 -23.04 23.11
N SER A 304 -75.19 -21.98 22.28
CA SER A 304 -76.22 -20.91 22.23
C SER A 304 -76.12 -20.04 20.95
N ILE A 305 -76.82 -20.51 19.89
CA ILE A 305 -77.88 -19.85 19.08
C ILE A 305 -77.93 -18.30 19.20
N ASN A 306 -77.56 -17.50 18.18
CA ASN A 306 -78.30 -17.03 16.96
C ASN A 306 -78.29 -15.47 17.01
N VAL A 307 -78.23 -14.67 15.94
CA VAL A 307 -79.21 -14.44 14.85
C VAL A 307 -78.56 -13.59 13.73
N ASN A 308 -78.73 -14.06 12.48
CA ASN A 308 -78.93 -13.41 11.15
C ASN A 308 -78.45 -11.94 10.89
N THR A 309 -78.07 -11.53 9.66
CA THR A 309 -78.81 -11.71 8.38
C THR A 309 -77.95 -11.28 7.17
N SER A 310 -78.01 -12.08 6.09
CA SER A 310 -77.98 -11.77 4.63
C SER A 310 -76.83 -10.95 4.00
N LEU A 311 -76.01 -11.51 3.09
CA LEU A 311 -76.22 -11.86 1.66
C LEU A 311 -76.14 -10.66 0.69
N GLU A 312 -75.06 -10.60 -0.10
CA GLU A 312 -74.98 -10.69 -1.58
C GLU A 312 -73.50 -10.54 -2.01
N ASP A 313 -72.88 -11.55 -2.64
CA ASP A 313 -72.70 -11.75 -4.11
C ASP A 313 -71.70 -10.74 -4.73
N MET A 314 -70.77 -11.03 -5.65
CA MET A 314 -70.39 -12.20 -6.45
C MET A 314 -68.99 -11.93 -7.07
N ARG A 315 -68.31 -12.99 -7.56
CA ARG A 315 -67.31 -13.04 -8.67
C ARG A 315 -65.80 -12.76 -8.46
N SER A 316 -65.09 -13.89 -8.42
CA SER A 316 -63.95 -14.36 -9.24
C SER A 316 -62.97 -13.42 -9.99
N ASN A 317 -61.70 -13.75 -9.76
CA ASN A 317 -60.56 -13.98 -10.68
C ASN A 317 -59.56 -12.85 -11.05
N ASN A 318 -58.31 -13.17 -10.66
CA ASN A 318 -57.04 -13.11 -11.39
C ASN A 318 -56.19 -11.82 -11.43
N VAL A 319 -55.01 -11.96 -10.79
CA VAL A 319 -53.62 -11.81 -11.32
C VAL A 319 -53.08 -10.40 -11.65
N GLU A 320 -51.86 -10.17 -11.11
CA GLU A 320 -50.81 -9.19 -11.52
C GLU A 320 -51.09 -7.69 -11.26
N ASP A 321 -50.16 -6.83 -10.86
CA ASP A 321 -48.74 -6.89 -10.46
C ASP A 321 -48.35 -5.49 -9.87
N CYS A 322 -47.14 -5.39 -9.33
CA CYS A 322 -46.29 -4.19 -9.22
C CYS A 322 -46.52 -3.10 -8.13
N LYS A 323 -45.69 -3.21 -7.07
CA LYS A 323 -44.55 -2.32 -6.71
C LYS A 323 -44.76 -0.80 -6.54
N VAL A 324 -44.55 -0.29 -5.31
CA VAL A 324 -43.97 1.05 -4.95
C VAL A 324 -43.40 0.95 -3.50
N MET A 325 -42.08 0.91 -3.26
CA MET A 325 -41.10 1.99 -2.97
C MET A 325 -41.43 2.89 -1.76
N VAL A 326 -40.63 2.83 -0.67
CA VAL A 326 -40.52 3.91 0.33
C VAL A 326 -39.11 3.98 0.97
N SER A 327 -38.56 5.19 1.01
CA SER A 327 -37.61 5.74 2.01
C SER A 327 -37.87 7.25 2.09
N PRO A 328 -37.31 8.01 3.05
CA PRO A 328 -37.20 7.75 4.50
C PRO A 328 -37.51 9.01 5.36
N GLY A 329 -37.60 8.84 6.69
CA GLY A 329 -37.30 9.89 7.70
C GLY A 329 -38.47 10.37 8.56
N ASP A 330 -38.45 10.08 9.87
CA ASP A 330 -38.04 11.06 10.89
C ASP A 330 -38.00 10.47 12.31
N LYS A 331 -37.18 11.11 13.15
CA LYS A 331 -36.72 10.72 14.50
C LYS A 331 -37.80 10.88 15.58
N MET A 332 -37.74 10.06 16.63
CA MET A 332 -37.92 10.54 18.02
C MET A 332 -37.23 9.60 19.02
N GLU A 333 -36.61 10.23 20.01
CA GLU A 333 -35.89 9.66 21.16
C GLU A 333 -36.82 8.86 22.08
N ASP A 334 -36.29 7.82 22.74
CA ASP A 334 -36.86 7.38 24.01
C ASP A 334 -35.77 6.82 24.96
N ALA A 335 -36.03 7.06 26.24
CA ALA A 335 -35.11 6.95 27.36
C ALA A 335 -34.70 5.51 27.72
N THR A 336 -33.41 5.30 27.97
CA THR A 336 -32.89 4.04 28.53
C THR A 336 -33.03 4.02 30.06
N ALA A 337 -33.94 3.17 30.54
CA ALA A 337 -33.89 2.59 31.87
C ALA A 337 -33.04 1.30 31.85
N ASN A 338 -32.35 1.05 32.97
CA ASN A 338 -31.46 -0.08 33.28
C ASN A 338 -31.91 -1.46 32.78
N GLY A 339 -30.96 -2.26 32.32
CA GLY A 339 -31.12 -3.70 32.09
C GLY A 339 -29.84 -4.33 31.56
N GLN A 340 -29.13 -5.01 32.44
CA GLN A 340 -27.88 -5.73 32.19
C GLN A 340 -28.20 -7.10 31.57
N GLU A 341 -27.79 -7.33 30.31
CA GLU A 341 -27.83 -8.65 29.68
C GLU A 341 -26.46 -9.01 29.10
N ASP A 342 -25.67 -9.72 29.90
CA ASP A 342 -24.51 -10.48 29.42
C ASP A 342 -24.99 -11.58 28.47
N SER A 343 -24.58 -11.48 27.21
CA SER A 343 -24.90 -12.43 26.15
C SER A 343 -24.05 -13.71 26.28
N LYS A 344 -24.46 -14.67 27.11
CA LYS A 344 -24.02 -16.07 26.99
C LYS A 344 -24.83 -16.76 25.90
N ALA A 345 -24.16 -17.21 24.83
CA ALA A 345 -24.79 -18.03 23.80
C ALA A 345 -25.39 -19.31 24.43
N PRO A 346 -26.57 -19.77 24.00
CA PRO A 346 -27.19 -20.97 24.56
C PRO A 346 -26.30 -22.19 24.29
N ASP A 347 -26.11 -23.05 25.30
CA ASP A 347 -25.24 -24.25 25.31
C ASP A 347 -25.42 -25.22 24.13
N GLY A 348 -26.50 -25.07 23.35
CA GLY A 348 -26.74 -25.83 22.12
C GLY A 348 -26.08 -25.28 20.84
N SER A 349 -25.28 -24.22 20.92
CA SER A 349 -24.64 -23.56 19.77
C SER A 349 -23.14 -23.83 19.60
N THR A 350 -22.54 -24.52 20.57
CA THR A 350 -21.12 -24.85 20.63
C THR A 350 -20.73 -25.91 19.58
N LEU A 351 -19.51 -25.88 19.04
CA LEU A 351 -18.94 -26.85 18.11
C LEU A 351 -19.01 -28.27 18.69
N LYS A 352 -18.63 -28.45 19.96
CA LYS A 352 -18.76 -29.73 20.69
C LYS A 352 -20.22 -30.21 20.72
N ALA A 353 -21.17 -29.32 20.98
CA ALA A 353 -22.60 -29.63 20.99
C ALA A 353 -23.18 -29.94 19.58
N LEU A 354 -22.47 -29.57 18.52
CA LEU A 354 -22.81 -29.83 17.11
C LEU A 354 -22.03 -31.02 16.52
N GLY A 355 -21.10 -31.62 17.27
CA GLY A 355 -20.26 -32.73 16.82
C GLY A 355 -19.19 -32.32 15.79
N LEU A 356 -18.80 -31.04 15.77
CA LEU A 356 -17.74 -30.53 14.88
C LEU A 356 -16.38 -30.58 15.58
N PRO A 357 -15.27 -30.77 14.82
CA PRO A 357 -13.94 -30.75 15.38
C PRO A 357 -13.62 -29.35 15.93
N GLN A 358 -13.01 -29.31 17.11
CA GLN A 358 -12.54 -28.08 17.73
C GLN A 358 -11.09 -27.80 17.31
N PRO A 359 -10.71 -26.52 17.15
CA PRO A 359 -9.31 -26.13 16.99
C PRO A 359 -8.45 -26.62 18.16
N ASP A 360 -7.17 -26.86 17.89
CA ASP A 360 -6.14 -27.25 18.87
C ASP A 360 -5.65 -26.08 19.76
N PHE A 361 -6.13 -24.86 19.49
CA PHE A 361 -5.84 -23.65 20.24
C PHE A 361 -7.12 -22.91 20.65
N HIS A 362 -7.07 -22.25 21.81
CA HIS A 362 -8.19 -21.46 22.33
C HIS A 362 -8.03 -19.96 22.06
N SER A 363 -6.80 -19.48 21.86
CA SER A 363 -6.50 -18.07 21.64
C SER A 363 -5.61 -17.84 20.43
N LEU A 364 -5.93 -16.81 19.66
CA LEU A 364 -5.16 -16.29 18.53
C LEU A 364 -4.67 -14.88 18.88
N ILE A 365 -3.38 -14.63 18.73
CA ILE A 365 -2.78 -13.33 18.93
C ILE A 365 -2.29 -12.81 17.58
N LEU A 366 -2.80 -11.66 17.17
CA LEU A 366 -2.34 -10.93 15.99
C LEU A 366 -1.25 -9.95 16.43
N ASP A 367 0.00 -10.24 16.04
CA ASP A 367 1.11 -9.29 16.18
C ASP A 367 0.98 -8.24 15.07
N LEU A 368 0.59 -7.03 15.48
CA LEU A 368 0.38 -5.88 14.61
C LEU A 368 1.53 -4.87 14.70
N GLY A 369 2.71 -5.29 15.16
CA GLY A 369 3.90 -4.43 15.20
C GLY A 369 4.34 -3.90 13.83
N ALA A 370 4.01 -4.59 12.74
CA ALA A 370 4.29 -4.12 11.37
C ALA A 370 3.19 -3.20 10.80
N LEU A 371 2.08 -2.99 11.52
CA LEU A 371 0.97 -2.16 11.06
C LEU A 371 1.30 -0.68 11.29
N SER A 372 1.46 0.07 10.19
CA SER A 372 1.86 1.48 10.19
C SER A 372 0.68 2.43 10.04
N PHE A 373 -0.38 1.99 9.36
CA PHE A 373 -1.63 2.72 9.16
C PHE A 373 -2.78 1.74 8.94
N VAL A 374 -4.01 2.22 9.03
CA VAL A 374 -5.23 1.45 8.84
C VAL A 374 -6.15 2.14 7.85
N ASP A 375 -6.56 1.41 6.81
CA ASP A 375 -7.63 1.84 5.90
C ASP A 375 -8.96 1.13 6.20
N THR A 376 -10.02 1.52 5.49
CA THR A 376 -11.37 0.98 5.71
C THR A 376 -11.47 -0.52 5.43
N VAL A 377 -10.69 -1.04 4.49
CA VAL A 377 -10.67 -2.46 4.14
C VAL A 377 -9.93 -3.26 5.21
N CYS A 378 -8.81 -2.76 5.71
CA CYS A 378 -8.07 -3.35 6.84
C CYS A 378 -8.95 -3.43 8.09
N LEU A 379 -9.65 -2.33 8.45
CA LEU A 379 -10.62 -2.33 9.55
C LEU A 379 -11.67 -3.44 9.40
N LYS A 380 -12.27 -3.56 8.22
CA LYS A 380 -13.29 -4.57 7.94
C LYS A 380 -12.72 -5.98 7.97
N SER A 381 -11.53 -6.19 7.41
CA SER A 381 -10.84 -7.48 7.42
C SER A 381 -10.50 -7.92 8.85
N LEU A 382 -9.97 -7.03 9.69
CA LEU A 382 -9.70 -7.32 11.11
C LEU A 382 -11.00 -7.66 11.86
N LYS A 383 -12.09 -6.90 11.65
CA LYS A 383 -13.40 -7.24 12.26
C LYS A 383 -13.90 -8.61 11.82
N ASN A 384 -13.78 -8.93 10.54
CA ASN A 384 -14.16 -10.24 10.01
C ASN A 384 -13.32 -11.35 10.65
N ILE A 385 -12.01 -11.16 10.83
CA ILE A 385 -11.14 -12.12 11.51
C ILE A 385 -11.61 -12.35 12.96
N PHE A 386 -11.87 -11.28 13.71
CA PHE A 386 -12.40 -11.38 15.08
C PHE A 386 -13.72 -12.16 15.14
N HIS A 387 -14.62 -11.89 14.19
CA HIS A 387 -15.92 -12.58 14.10
C HIS A 387 -15.75 -14.06 13.72
N ASP A 388 -14.98 -14.35 12.67
CA ASP A 388 -14.77 -15.69 12.13
C ASP A 388 -14.11 -16.63 13.15
N PHE A 389 -13.06 -16.16 13.83
CA PHE A 389 -12.40 -16.96 14.86
C PHE A 389 -13.27 -17.13 16.11
N ARG A 390 -14.07 -16.12 16.48
CA ARG A 390 -15.02 -16.24 17.59
C ARG A 390 -16.14 -17.24 17.29
N ASP A 391 -16.58 -17.33 16.04
CA ASP A 391 -17.57 -18.32 15.58
C ASP A 391 -17.06 -19.77 15.74
N ILE A 392 -15.75 -19.99 15.64
CA ILE A 392 -15.11 -21.30 15.90
C ILE A 392 -14.56 -21.44 17.33
N GLU A 393 -15.05 -20.62 18.25
CA GLU A 393 -14.72 -20.65 19.68
C GLU A 393 -13.28 -20.27 20.05
N VAL A 394 -12.55 -19.62 19.14
CA VAL A 394 -11.23 -19.05 19.39
C VAL A 394 -11.36 -17.58 19.78
N GLU A 395 -10.67 -17.14 20.83
CA GLU A 395 -10.59 -15.71 21.16
C GLU A 395 -9.42 -15.04 20.43
N VAL A 396 -9.65 -13.84 19.90
CA VAL A 396 -8.61 -13.08 19.17
C VAL A 396 -8.16 -11.89 20.00
N TYR A 397 -6.84 -11.70 20.08
CA TYR A 397 -6.19 -10.56 20.71
C TYR A 397 -5.26 -9.85 19.73
N MET A 398 -5.05 -8.56 19.94
CA MET A 398 -4.12 -7.72 19.18
C MET A 398 -2.97 -7.31 20.08
N ALA A 399 -1.74 -7.43 19.59
CA ALA A 399 -0.54 -7.06 20.31
C ALA A 399 0.31 -6.07 19.50
N ALA A 400 1.19 -5.34 20.19
CA ALA A 400 2.23 -4.48 19.60
C ALA A 400 1.70 -3.38 18.64
N CYS A 401 0.47 -2.90 18.83
CA CYS A 401 -0.07 -1.83 18.00
C CYS A 401 0.56 -0.47 18.33
N HIS A 402 1.02 0.25 17.31
CA HIS A 402 1.50 1.62 17.46
C HIS A 402 0.37 2.61 17.82
N SER A 403 0.69 3.65 18.60
CA SER A 403 -0.31 4.63 19.07
C SER A 403 -1.13 5.30 17.94
N PRO A 404 -0.54 5.73 16.80
CA PRO A 404 -1.32 6.28 15.68
C PRO A 404 -2.34 5.29 15.09
N VAL A 405 -1.99 3.99 15.06
CA VAL A 405 -2.88 2.92 14.60
C VAL A 405 -4.04 2.75 15.56
N VAL A 406 -3.79 2.75 16.87
CA VAL A 406 -4.85 2.67 17.89
C VAL A 406 -5.84 3.83 17.74
N SER A 407 -5.36 5.06 17.57
CA SER A 407 -6.21 6.22 17.30
C SER A 407 -7.04 6.07 16.02
N GLN A 408 -6.47 5.49 14.96
CA GLN A 408 -7.19 5.19 13.72
C GLN A 408 -8.26 4.09 13.90
N LEU A 409 -7.98 3.06 14.69
CA LEU A 409 -8.95 2.02 15.04
C LEU A 409 -10.12 2.60 15.83
N GLU A 410 -9.85 3.50 16.79
CA GLU A 410 -10.87 4.20 17.57
C GLU A 410 -11.75 5.10 16.69
N ALA A 411 -11.12 5.92 15.84
CA ALA A 411 -11.82 6.78 14.89
C ALA A 411 -12.64 5.96 13.85
N GLY A 412 -12.16 4.77 13.50
CA GLY A 412 -12.83 3.82 12.60
C GLY A 412 -13.93 2.98 13.26
N HIS A 413 -14.29 3.27 14.53
CA HIS A 413 -15.25 2.48 15.32
C HIS A 413 -14.91 0.98 15.33
N PHE A 414 -13.62 0.64 15.36
CA PHE A 414 -13.18 -0.75 15.45
C PHE A 414 -13.63 -1.39 16.76
N PHE A 415 -13.48 -0.64 17.85
CA PHE A 415 -13.88 -1.09 19.17
C PHE A 415 -15.38 -0.87 19.39
N ASP A 416 -16.09 -1.95 19.69
CA ASP A 416 -17.53 -1.96 19.94
C ASP A 416 -17.87 -2.90 21.11
N ALA A 417 -19.16 -3.20 21.33
CA ALA A 417 -19.59 -4.11 22.39
C ALA A 417 -19.00 -5.53 22.24
N SER A 418 -18.64 -5.93 21.02
CA SER A 418 -18.09 -7.24 20.72
C SER A 418 -16.56 -7.25 20.78
N ILE A 419 -15.88 -6.20 20.31
CA ILE A 419 -14.42 -6.06 20.32
C ILE A 419 -14.07 -4.90 21.23
N THR A 420 -13.84 -5.19 22.51
CA THR A 420 -13.47 -4.15 23.48
C THR A 420 -11.96 -3.91 23.50
N LYS A 421 -11.51 -2.75 24.04
CA LYS A 421 -10.09 -2.44 24.23
C LYS A 421 -9.33 -3.44 25.13
N LYS A 422 -10.04 -4.33 25.84
CA LYS A 422 -9.43 -5.42 26.63
C LYS A 422 -8.69 -6.45 25.76
N HIS A 423 -9.01 -6.51 24.46
CA HIS A 423 -8.33 -7.41 23.52
C HIS A 423 -7.02 -6.81 22.97
N LEU A 424 -6.64 -5.60 23.41
CA LEU A 424 -5.46 -4.89 22.95
C LEU A 424 -4.36 -4.93 24.02
N PHE A 425 -3.18 -5.40 23.65
CA PHE A 425 -2.02 -5.53 24.52
C PHE A 425 -0.82 -4.76 23.98
N ALA A 426 0.01 -4.27 24.90
CA ALA A 426 1.22 -3.52 24.57
C ALA A 426 2.28 -4.42 23.90
N SER A 427 2.46 -5.64 24.41
CA SER A 427 3.41 -6.62 23.87
C SER A 427 2.74 -7.96 23.56
N VAL A 428 3.40 -8.76 22.72
CA VAL A 428 2.98 -10.14 22.43
C VAL A 428 3.04 -11.00 23.70
N HIS A 429 4.06 -10.77 24.55
CA HIS A 429 4.23 -11.53 25.79
C HIS A 429 3.08 -11.30 26.78
N ASP A 430 2.61 -10.06 26.92
CA ASP A 430 1.47 -9.74 27.78
C ASP A 430 0.19 -10.43 27.29
N ALA A 431 -0.03 -10.41 25.96
CA ALA A 431 -1.18 -11.07 25.34
C ALA A 431 -1.15 -12.60 25.55
N VAL A 432 0.02 -13.24 25.37
CA VAL A 432 0.18 -14.68 25.58
C VAL A 432 -0.04 -15.04 27.05
N THR A 433 0.56 -14.28 27.96
CA THR A 433 0.42 -14.52 29.41
C THR A 433 -1.04 -14.38 29.85
N PHE A 434 -1.73 -13.35 29.35
CA PHE A 434 -3.15 -13.17 29.61
C PHE A 434 -4.00 -14.32 29.08
N ALA A 435 -3.72 -14.77 27.85
CA ALA A 435 -4.42 -15.89 27.22
C ALA A 435 -4.24 -17.20 27.98
N LEU A 436 -3.04 -17.46 28.50
CA LEU A 436 -2.72 -18.65 29.30
C LEU A 436 -3.39 -18.64 30.69
N GLN A 437 -3.61 -17.46 31.27
CA GLN A 437 -4.31 -17.30 32.55
C GLN A 437 -5.83 -17.39 32.42
N HIS A 438 -6.37 -17.12 31.23
CA HIS A 438 -7.80 -17.16 30.92
C HIS A 438 -8.11 -18.20 29.83
N PRO A 439 -7.71 -19.47 29.98
CA PRO A 439 -8.15 -20.49 29.05
C PRO A 439 -9.66 -20.56 29.14
N ARG A 440 -10.36 -20.41 27.99
CA ARG A 440 -11.81 -20.65 27.97
C ARG A 440 -12.08 -22.00 28.62
N PRO A 441 -13.04 -22.12 29.56
CA PRO A 441 -13.28 -23.37 30.24
C PRO A 441 -13.68 -24.42 29.20
N VAL A 442 -12.77 -25.36 28.94
CA VAL A 442 -13.12 -26.63 28.32
C VAL A 442 -14.01 -27.33 29.35
N PRO A 443 -15.27 -27.68 29.03
CA PRO A 443 -16.09 -28.43 29.96
C PRO A 443 -15.55 -29.85 29.95
N ASP A 444 -14.56 -30.12 30.82
CA ASP A 444 -14.18 -31.42 31.40
C ASP A 444 -12.91 -31.29 32.27
N SER A 445 -13.06 -30.92 33.54
CA SER A 445 -12.24 -31.47 34.66
C SER A 445 -12.95 -31.19 36.00
N PRO A 446 -12.97 -32.15 36.95
CA PRO A 446 -13.65 -31.95 38.21
C PRO A 446 -12.78 -31.05 39.10
N VAL A 447 -13.14 -29.78 39.21
CA VAL A 447 -12.48 -28.89 40.17
C VAL A 447 -12.98 -29.25 41.56
N SER A 448 -12.16 -30.00 42.29
CA SER A 448 -12.26 -30.13 43.74
C SER A 448 -12.15 -28.75 44.36
N VAL A 449 -13.25 -28.33 44.99
CA VAL A 449 -13.32 -27.11 45.78
C VAL A 449 -12.42 -27.26 47.00
N THR A 450 -11.30 -26.55 47.03
CA THR A 450 -10.59 -26.28 48.29
C THR A 450 -10.66 -24.79 48.55
N ARG A 451 -11.49 -24.42 49.52
CA ARG A 451 -11.48 -23.09 50.14
C ARG A 451 -10.14 -22.84 50.82
N LEU A 452 -9.59 -21.65 50.63
CA LEU A 452 -9.08 -20.79 51.71
C LEU A 452 -9.07 -19.35 51.23
#